data_AF-A0A7S0K451-F1
#
_entry.id   AF-A0A7S0K451-F1
#
_cell.length_a   1.000
_cell.length_b   1.000
_cell.length_c   1.000
_cell.angle_alpha   90.00
_cell.angle_beta   90.00
_cell.angle_gamma   90.00
#
_symmetry.space_group_name_H-M   'P 1'
#
loop_
_entity.id
_entity.type
_entity.pdbx_description
1 polymer ?
#
loop_
_entity_poly.entity_id
_entity_poly.type
_entity_poly.pdbx_seq_one_letter_code
_entity_poly.pdbx_strand_id
1 'polypeptide(L)'
;TPEYLAPECIRMQGHNESADYWALGVLIYEMLCGQSPFVSESESQADTFKNILSADSVLDFPDFLDDVAAMDLIRCLLRVSVATRLGCTGGGAEDIAAHPFFRDVDWEALEAKRVEAPWVPDLASEDDVSHFESYDDDAEGPRADPIPDDADLGWCEQF
;
A
#
# COMPACT_ATOMS: atom_id res chain seq x y z
N THR A 1 8.33 3.30 -1.58
CA THR A 1 8.37 2.22 -2.60
C THR A 1 7.74 2.75 -3.89
N PRO A 2 8.46 2.79 -5.02
CA PRO A 2 7.99 3.37 -6.29
C PRO A 2 6.77 2.65 -6.90
N GLU A 3 6.58 1.38 -6.55
CA GLU A 3 5.50 0.52 -7.05
C GLU A 3 4.10 0.91 -6.56
N TYR A 4 4.02 1.63 -5.45
CA TYR A 4 2.78 2.09 -4.83
C TYR A 4 2.31 3.45 -5.37
N LEU A 5 3.13 4.10 -6.21
CA LEU A 5 2.79 5.42 -6.75
C LEU A 5 1.63 5.31 -7.74
N ALA A 6 0.61 6.13 -7.51
CA ALA A 6 -0.50 6.25 -8.46
C ALA A 6 -0.05 6.95 -9.77
N PRO A 7 -0.72 6.67 -10.91
CA PRO A 7 -0.37 7.25 -12.21
C PRO A 7 -0.34 8.78 -12.23
N GLU A 8 -1.27 9.43 -11.53
CA GLU A 8 -1.36 10.89 -11.40
C GLU A 8 -0.19 11.49 -10.60
N CYS A 9 0.35 10.76 -9.61
CA CYS A 9 1.55 11.14 -8.88
C CYS A 9 2.78 11.10 -9.78
N ILE A 10 2.92 10.05 -10.60
CA ILE A 10 4.00 9.93 -11.60
C ILE A 10 3.92 11.05 -12.64
N ARG A 11 2.70 11.44 -13.05
CA ARG A 11 2.46 12.53 -14.00
C ARG A 11 2.56 13.93 -13.37
N MET A 12 2.77 14.04 -12.06
CA MET A 12 2.79 15.31 -11.34
C MET A 12 1.51 16.16 -11.54
N GLN A 13 0.35 15.50 -11.65
CA GLN A 13 -0.95 16.16 -11.93
C GLN A 13 -1.67 16.64 -10.66
N GLY A 14 -1.00 16.56 -9.51
CA GLY A 14 -1.65 16.66 -8.20
C GLY A 14 -2.33 15.34 -7.83
N HIS A 15 -2.54 15.13 -6.53
CA HIS A 15 -3.23 13.95 -6.00
C HIS A 15 -4.03 14.34 -4.76
N ASN A 16 -4.99 13.48 -4.42
CA ASN A 16 -5.84 13.54 -3.24
C ASN A 16 -6.00 12.11 -2.68
N GLU A 17 -7.09 11.84 -1.93
CA GLU A 17 -7.40 10.51 -1.41
C GLU A 17 -7.46 9.40 -2.48
N SER A 18 -7.61 9.75 -3.77
CA SER A 18 -7.60 8.79 -4.86
C SER A 18 -6.28 7.99 -4.98
N ALA A 19 -5.15 8.61 -4.60
CA ALA A 19 -3.86 7.93 -4.61
C ALA A 19 -3.78 6.83 -3.53
N ASP A 20 -4.49 7.01 -2.41
CA ASP A 20 -4.55 6.01 -1.34
C ASP A 20 -5.37 4.79 -1.78
N TYR A 21 -6.46 5.00 -2.53
CA TYR A 21 -7.22 3.89 -3.11
C TYR A 21 -6.42 3.09 -4.15
N TRP A 22 -5.54 3.75 -4.90
CA TRP A 22 -4.59 3.05 -5.77
C TRP A 22 -3.62 2.19 -4.96
N ALA A 23 -3.00 2.78 -3.93
CA ALA A 23 -2.06 2.07 -3.06
C ALA A 23 -2.72 0.88 -2.36
N LEU A 24 -4.00 1.01 -1.96
CA LEU A 24 -4.79 -0.11 -1.44
C LEU A 24 -4.93 -1.25 -2.47
N GLY A 25 -5.17 -0.93 -3.73
CA GLY A 25 -5.22 -1.94 -4.80
C GLY A 25 -3.89 -2.69 -4.98
N VAL A 26 -2.77 -1.96 -4.92
CA VAL A 26 -1.42 -2.56 -4.97
C VAL A 26 -1.18 -3.47 -3.76
N LEU A 27 -1.54 -3.00 -2.56
CA LEU A 27 -1.37 -3.75 -1.32
C LEU A 27 -2.20 -5.05 -1.30
N ILE A 28 -3.47 -4.99 -1.72
CA ILE A 28 -4.32 -6.19 -1.78
C ILE A 28 -3.75 -7.21 -2.76
N TYR A 29 -3.28 -6.77 -3.93
CA TYR A 29 -2.62 -7.66 -4.87
C TYR A 29 -1.36 -8.30 -4.25
N GLU A 30 -0.52 -7.51 -3.60
CA GLU A 30 0.73 -8.01 -3.00
C GLU A 30 0.47 -9.00 -1.86
N MET A 31 -0.53 -8.75 -0.99
CA MET A 31 -0.90 -9.69 0.07
C MET A 31 -1.40 -11.04 -0.48
N LEU A 32 -2.06 -11.04 -1.64
CA LEU A 32 -2.60 -12.26 -2.25
C LEU A 32 -1.60 -12.99 -3.15
N CYS A 33 -0.72 -12.25 -3.83
CA CYS A 33 0.19 -12.77 -4.85
C CYS A 33 1.65 -12.88 -4.38
N GLY A 34 2.01 -12.23 -3.26
CA GLY A 34 3.36 -12.17 -2.71
C GLY A 34 4.33 -11.24 -3.45
N GLN A 35 3.86 -10.53 -4.47
CA GLN A 35 4.65 -9.58 -5.26
C GLN A 35 3.75 -8.45 -5.79
N SER A 36 4.34 -7.29 -6.05
CA SER A 36 3.62 -6.14 -6.63
C SER A 36 3.15 -6.41 -8.07
N PRO A 37 1.97 -5.89 -8.48
CA PRO A 37 1.44 -6.09 -9.83
C PRO A 37 2.23 -5.37 -10.92
N PHE A 38 3.07 -4.39 -10.56
CA PHE A 38 3.81 -3.55 -11.53
C PHE A 38 5.33 -3.68 -11.42
N VAL A 39 5.82 -4.66 -10.65
CA VAL A 39 7.25 -4.95 -10.58
C VAL A 39 7.76 -5.27 -11.99
N SER A 40 8.94 -4.75 -12.34
CA SER A 40 9.56 -5.03 -13.63
C SER A 40 10.56 -6.19 -13.49
N GLU A 41 10.65 -7.06 -14.48
CA GLU A 41 11.65 -8.15 -14.51
C GLU A 41 13.10 -7.63 -14.43
N SER A 42 13.32 -6.39 -14.87
CA SER A 42 14.61 -5.70 -14.86
C SER A 42 14.87 -4.89 -13.58
N GLU A 43 13.93 -4.88 -12.62
CA GLU A 43 13.93 -4.03 -11.40
C GLU A 43 14.16 -2.53 -11.70
N SER A 44 13.87 -2.12 -12.93
CA SER A 44 14.04 -0.76 -13.41
C SER A 44 12.86 0.10 -12.99
N GLN A 45 13.11 1.15 -12.20
CA GLN A 45 12.09 2.12 -11.81
C GLN A 45 11.36 2.73 -13.02
N ALA A 46 12.09 2.97 -14.12
CA ALA A 46 11.50 3.51 -15.33
C ALA A 46 10.51 2.53 -15.99
N ASP A 47 10.76 1.22 -15.89
CA ASP A 47 9.86 0.20 -16.45
C ASP A 47 8.65 -0.02 -15.53
N THR A 48 8.86 -0.01 -14.21
CA THR A 48 7.76 0.02 -13.22
C THR A 48 6.82 1.21 -13.47
N PHE A 49 7.35 2.40 -13.72
CA PHE A 49 6.51 3.57 -14.04
C PHE A 49 5.74 3.39 -15.35
N LYS A 50 6.33 2.79 -16.38
CA LYS A 50 5.61 2.48 -17.63
C LYS A 50 4.47 1.50 -17.40
N ASN A 51 4.69 0.48 -16.57
CA ASN A 51 3.68 -0.51 -16.20
C ASN A 51 2.51 0.16 -15.46
N ILE A 52 2.81 0.98 -14.44
CA ILE A 52 1.81 1.76 -13.70
C ILE A 52 0.98 2.65 -14.64
N LEU A 53 1.64 3.40 -15.53
CA LEU A 53 0.97 4.28 -16.49
C LEU A 53 0.11 3.54 -17.52
N SER A 54 0.34 2.23 -17.68
CA SER A 54 -0.34 1.34 -18.64
C SER A 54 -1.18 0.26 -17.94
N ALA A 55 -1.46 0.42 -16.63
CA ALA A 55 -2.05 -0.61 -15.78
C ALA A 55 -3.35 -1.21 -16.32
N ASP A 56 -4.23 -0.40 -16.92
CA ASP A 56 -5.48 -0.88 -17.54
C ASP A 56 -5.26 -1.96 -18.63
N SER A 57 -4.05 -2.07 -19.18
CA SER A 57 -3.69 -3.03 -20.24
C SER A 57 -2.70 -4.11 -19.81
N VAL A 58 -1.90 -3.87 -18.77
CA VAL A 58 -0.82 -4.78 -18.36
C VAL A 58 -1.11 -5.51 -17.05
N LEU A 59 -2.12 -5.07 -16.29
CA LEU A 59 -2.53 -5.76 -15.06
C LEU A 59 -2.99 -7.18 -15.40
N ASP A 60 -2.29 -8.15 -14.86
CA ASP A 60 -2.57 -9.57 -15.00
C ASP A 60 -2.61 -10.26 -13.64
N PHE A 61 -3.20 -11.44 -13.56
CA PHE A 61 -3.34 -12.20 -12.31
C PHE A 61 -2.75 -13.61 -12.46
N PRO A 62 -2.00 -14.11 -11.48
CA PRO A 62 -1.49 -15.47 -11.51
C PRO A 62 -2.60 -16.52 -11.53
N ASP A 63 -2.35 -17.66 -12.19
CA ASP A 63 -3.31 -18.77 -12.32
C ASP A 63 -3.80 -19.35 -10.97
N PHE A 64 -3.03 -19.19 -9.90
CA PHE A 64 -3.39 -19.69 -8.57
C PHE A 64 -4.40 -18.81 -7.84
N LEU A 65 -4.55 -17.55 -8.24
CA LEU A 65 -5.58 -16.68 -7.67
C LEU A 65 -6.88 -17.05 -8.37
N ASP A 66 -7.87 -17.57 -7.64
CA ASP A 66 -9.16 -17.99 -8.18
C ASP A 66 -10.34 -17.17 -7.63
N ASP A 67 -10.10 -16.31 -6.64
CA ASP A 67 -11.09 -15.39 -6.09
C ASP A 67 -11.41 -14.26 -7.08
N VAL A 68 -12.51 -14.47 -7.81
CA VAL A 68 -13.03 -13.52 -8.81
C VAL A 68 -13.39 -12.17 -8.19
N ALA A 69 -13.85 -12.14 -6.93
CA ALA A 69 -14.21 -10.90 -6.26
C ALA A 69 -12.96 -10.11 -5.86
N ALA A 70 -11.89 -10.78 -5.44
CA ALA A 70 -10.61 -10.14 -5.19
C ALA A 70 -10.02 -9.52 -6.46
N MET A 71 -10.00 -10.28 -7.56
CA MET A 71 -9.52 -9.77 -8.86
C MET A 71 -10.33 -8.57 -9.35
N ASP A 72 -11.66 -8.62 -9.21
CA ASP A 72 -12.55 -7.53 -9.62
C ASP A 72 -12.28 -6.26 -8.80
N LEU A 73 -12.13 -6.40 -7.47
CA LEU A 73 -11.79 -5.27 -6.58
C LEU A 73 -10.47 -4.61 -7.03
N ILE A 74 -9.43 -5.42 -7.24
CA ILE A 74 -8.12 -4.94 -7.65
C ILE A 74 -8.21 -4.20 -9.00
N ARG A 75 -8.93 -4.76 -9.99
CA ARG A 75 -9.14 -4.09 -11.29
C ARG A 75 -9.86 -2.74 -11.15
N CYS A 76 -10.82 -2.66 -10.23
CA CYS A 76 -11.59 -1.47 -9.94
C CYS A 76 -10.78 -0.38 -9.21
N LEU A 77 -9.88 -0.77 -8.31
CA LEU A 77 -8.96 0.14 -7.59
C LEU A 77 -7.76 0.59 -8.46
N LEU A 78 -7.25 -0.29 -9.32
CA LEU A 78 -6.08 -0.02 -10.18
C LEU A 78 -6.44 0.58 -11.54
N ARG A 79 -7.53 1.37 -11.59
CA ARG A 79 -7.88 2.17 -12.77
C ARG A 79 -6.93 3.36 -12.92
N VAL A 80 -6.37 3.52 -14.12
CA VAL A 80 -5.45 4.64 -14.42
C VAL A 80 -6.19 5.98 -14.37
N SER A 81 -7.45 6.00 -14.79
CA SER A 81 -8.31 7.18 -14.68
C SER A 81 -8.96 7.26 -13.29
N VAL A 82 -8.63 8.32 -12.55
CA VAL A 82 -9.24 8.63 -11.24
C VAL A 82 -10.77 8.69 -11.32
N ALA A 83 -11.33 9.26 -12.40
CA ALA A 83 -12.79 9.39 -12.54
C ALA A 83 -13.55 8.05 -12.62
N THR A 84 -12.85 6.95 -12.89
CA THR A 84 -13.42 5.60 -12.99
C THR A 84 -12.89 4.66 -11.91
N ARG A 85 -12.03 5.17 -11.02
CA ARG A 85 -11.45 4.40 -9.93
C ARG A 85 -12.48 4.23 -8.82
N LEU A 86 -12.63 2.99 -8.32
CA LEU A 86 -13.47 2.73 -7.16
C LEU A 86 -12.95 3.52 -5.96
N GLY A 87 -13.84 4.12 -5.17
CA GLY A 87 -13.47 5.11 -4.15
C GLY A 87 -13.57 6.56 -4.62
N CYS A 88 -13.48 6.81 -5.93
CA CYS A 88 -13.54 8.15 -6.52
C CYS A 88 -14.87 8.43 -7.25
N THR A 89 -15.77 7.45 -7.26
CA THR A 89 -17.14 7.56 -7.74
C THR A 89 -18.05 8.17 -6.67
N GLY A 90 -19.34 8.34 -6.98
CA GLY A 90 -20.28 9.05 -6.10
C GLY A 90 -20.45 8.45 -4.69
N GLY A 91 -20.13 7.17 -4.49
CA GLY A 91 -20.24 6.50 -3.19
C GLY A 91 -18.94 6.39 -2.40
N GLY A 92 -17.82 7.01 -2.86
CA GLY A 92 -16.63 7.15 -2.03
C GLY A 92 -16.05 5.83 -1.49
N ALA A 93 -15.52 5.87 -0.27
CA ALA A 93 -14.96 4.71 0.41
C ALA A 93 -16.03 3.65 0.73
N GLU A 94 -17.29 4.05 0.85
CA GLU A 94 -18.41 3.15 1.09
C GLU A 94 -18.62 2.18 -0.09
N ASP A 95 -18.38 2.61 -1.33
CA ASP A 95 -18.40 1.73 -2.51
C ASP A 95 -17.31 0.64 -2.42
N ILE A 96 -16.15 0.96 -1.83
CA ILE A 96 -15.08 -0.01 -1.59
C ILE A 96 -15.51 -1.00 -0.50
N ALA A 97 -16.01 -0.50 0.64
CA ALA A 97 -16.43 -1.34 1.76
C ALA A 97 -17.61 -2.26 1.41
N ALA A 98 -18.48 -1.83 0.49
CA ALA A 98 -19.61 -2.62 -0.02
C ALA A 98 -19.24 -3.62 -1.13
N HIS A 99 -17.98 -3.63 -1.59
CA HIS A 99 -17.55 -4.51 -2.67
C HIS A 99 -17.71 -6.00 -2.28
N PRO A 100 -18.12 -6.90 -3.20
CA PRO A 100 -18.31 -8.33 -2.90
C PRO A 100 -17.11 -9.06 -2.27
N PHE A 101 -15.90 -8.54 -2.46
CA PHE A 101 -14.68 -9.03 -1.79
C PHE A 101 -14.79 -8.95 -0.26
N PHE A 102 -15.43 -7.90 0.27
CA PHE A 102 -15.60 -7.66 1.69
C PHE A 102 -16.96 -8.13 2.23
N ARG A 103 -17.71 -8.96 1.48
CA ARG A 103 -19.06 -9.40 1.88
C ARG A 103 -19.13 -10.09 3.25
N ASP A 104 -18.03 -10.72 3.65
CA ASP A 104 -17.92 -11.50 4.89
C ASP A 104 -17.29 -10.67 6.03
N VAL A 105 -17.01 -9.38 5.79
CA VAL A 105 -16.45 -8.46 6.79
C VAL A 105 -17.57 -7.76 7.55
N ASP A 106 -17.61 -7.98 8.87
CA ASP A 106 -18.39 -7.16 9.79
C ASP A 106 -17.57 -5.93 10.19
N TRP A 107 -17.81 -4.82 9.50
CA TRP A 107 -17.10 -3.56 9.70
C TRP A 107 -17.32 -2.97 11.10
N GLU A 108 -18.51 -3.13 11.70
CA GLU A 108 -18.81 -2.64 13.05
C GLU A 108 -18.09 -3.48 14.11
N ALA A 109 -18.05 -4.81 13.94
CA ALA A 109 -17.27 -5.68 14.81
C ALA A 109 -15.77 -5.41 14.67
N LEU A 110 -15.27 -5.17 13.45
CA LEU A 110 -13.87 -4.86 13.19
C LEU A 110 -13.45 -3.57 13.89
N GLU A 111 -14.23 -2.49 13.73
CA GLU A 111 -13.98 -1.20 14.40
C GLU A 111 -14.03 -1.34 15.93
N ALA A 112 -14.97 -2.14 16.43
CA ALA A 112 -15.09 -2.47 17.86
C ALA A 112 -14.02 -3.47 18.36
N LYS A 113 -13.06 -3.88 17.53
CA LYS A 113 -12.01 -4.86 17.84
C LYS A 113 -12.56 -6.21 18.33
N ARG A 114 -13.71 -6.62 17.80
CA ARG A 114 -14.40 -7.89 18.12
C ARG A 114 -14.13 -9.00 17.11
N VAL A 115 -13.51 -8.69 15.97
CA VAL A 115 -13.05 -9.68 14.99
C VAL A 115 -11.72 -10.27 15.47
N GLU A 116 -11.61 -11.59 15.45
CA GLU A 116 -10.37 -12.29 15.75
C GLU A 116 -9.36 -12.09 14.61
N ALA A 117 -8.13 -11.70 14.95
CA ALA A 117 -7.07 -11.51 13.96
C ALA A 117 -6.64 -12.87 13.38
N PRO A 118 -6.41 -12.97 12.06
CA PRO A 118 -6.00 -14.23 11.42
C PRO A 118 -4.62 -14.70 11.89
N TRP A 119 -3.79 -13.79 12.40
CA TRP A 119 -2.52 -14.09 13.02
C TRP A 119 -2.35 -13.22 14.26
N VAL A 120 -1.96 -13.86 15.37
CA VAL A 120 -1.65 -13.21 16.63
C VAL A 120 -0.20 -13.58 16.99
N PRO A 121 0.72 -12.61 17.09
CA PRO A 121 2.10 -12.90 17.48
C PRO A 121 2.18 -13.39 18.93
N ASP A 122 2.96 -14.44 19.16
CA ASP A 122 3.34 -14.85 20.51
C ASP A 122 4.40 -13.90 21.06
N LEU A 123 4.07 -13.18 22.14
CA LEU A 123 4.98 -12.24 22.81
C LEU A 123 5.39 -12.79 24.18
N ALA A 124 6.69 -12.86 24.44
CA ALA A 124 7.22 -13.27 25.74
C ALA A 124 7.18 -12.14 26.78
N SER A 125 7.27 -10.88 26.35
CA SER A 125 7.29 -9.67 27.19
C SER A 125 6.96 -8.42 26.38
N GLU A 126 6.78 -7.30 27.07
CA GLU A 126 6.57 -5.98 26.43
C GLU A 126 7.75 -5.54 25.57
N ASP A 127 8.98 -5.97 25.92
CA ASP A 127 10.22 -5.67 25.19
C ASP A 127 10.63 -6.77 24.19
N ASP A 128 9.72 -7.70 23.84
CA ASP A 128 10.02 -8.79 22.92
C ASP A 128 10.13 -8.31 21.46
N VAL A 129 11.36 -8.35 20.92
CA VAL A 129 11.67 -7.96 19.54
C VAL A 129 11.84 -9.15 18.59
N SER A 130 11.43 -10.36 18.99
CA SER A 130 11.67 -11.59 18.21
C SER A 130 10.96 -11.66 16.86
N HIS A 131 9.90 -10.87 16.64
CA HIS A 131 9.20 -10.77 15.34
C HIS A 131 9.78 -9.68 14.43
N PHE A 132 10.90 -9.06 14.81
CA PHE A 132 11.64 -8.08 14.00
C PHE A 132 12.98 -8.65 13.55
N GLU A 133 13.53 -8.09 12.47
CA GLU A 133 14.89 -8.41 12.03
C GLU A 133 15.93 -7.87 13.03
N SER A 134 16.98 -8.65 13.27
CA SER A 134 18.14 -8.19 14.04
C SER A 134 19.03 -7.34 13.14
N TYR A 135 19.34 -6.13 13.58
CA TYR A 135 20.31 -5.25 12.91
C TYR A 135 21.58 -5.12 13.77
N ASP A 136 22.74 -5.05 13.12
CA ASP A 136 24.00 -4.73 13.80
C ASP A 136 24.10 -3.21 13.96
N ASP A 137 23.84 -2.71 15.18
CA ASP A 137 23.92 -1.28 15.52
C ASP A 137 25.31 -0.66 15.25
N ASP A 138 26.36 -1.50 15.18
CA ASP A 138 27.75 -1.09 14.96
C ASP A 138 28.19 -1.15 13.47
N ALA A 139 27.37 -1.70 12.57
CA ALA A 139 27.72 -1.88 11.15
C ALA A 139 27.64 -0.56 10.36
N GLU A 140 26.68 0.29 10.69
CA GLU A 140 26.67 1.70 10.32
C GLU A 140 27.25 2.47 11.49
N GLY A 141 28.55 2.82 11.43
CA GLY A 141 29.15 3.72 12.42
C GLY A 141 28.25 4.95 12.67
N PRO A 142 28.36 5.63 13.83
CA PRO A 142 27.40 6.65 14.25
C PRO A 142 27.07 7.57 13.09
N ARG A 143 25.77 7.74 12.77
CA ARG A 143 25.29 8.62 11.68
C ARG A 143 26.09 9.93 11.75
N ALA A 144 27.06 10.04 10.84
CA ALA A 144 28.03 11.13 10.82
C ALA A 144 27.52 12.30 9.99
N ASP A 145 26.21 12.37 9.77
CA ASP A 145 25.59 13.61 9.35
C ASP A 145 25.74 14.56 10.54
N PRO A 146 26.55 15.62 10.42
CA PRO A 146 26.64 16.61 11.47
C PRO A 146 25.22 17.09 11.73
N ILE A 147 24.75 16.96 12.97
CA ILE A 147 23.58 17.72 13.40
C ILE A 147 23.90 19.17 13.03
N PRO A 148 23.12 19.81 12.13
CA PRO A 148 23.42 21.18 11.73
C PRO A 148 23.53 22.02 12.99
N ASP A 149 24.67 22.69 13.20
CA ASP A 149 24.88 23.61 14.32
C ASP A 149 23.80 24.69 14.27
N ASP A 150 22.76 24.54 15.10
CA ASP A 150 21.77 25.55 15.50
C ASP A 150 21.38 26.58 14.43
N ALA A 151 21.10 26.14 13.21
CA ALA A 151 20.60 27.00 12.15
C ALA A 151 19.29 26.42 11.61
N ASP A 152 18.20 26.88 12.20
CA ASP A 152 16.81 26.72 11.75
C ASP A 152 16.12 25.39 12.09
N LEU A 153 16.24 24.98 13.36
CA LEU A 153 15.40 23.97 14.00
C LEU A 153 14.00 24.52 14.41
N GLY A 154 13.61 25.72 13.95
CA GLY A 154 12.31 26.32 14.30
C GLY A 154 11.09 25.50 13.89
N TRP A 155 11.27 24.56 12.95
CA TRP A 155 10.25 23.57 12.58
C TRP A 155 10.06 22.49 13.64
N CYS A 156 11.06 22.17 14.47
CA CYS A 156 10.98 21.14 15.51
C CYS A 156 10.62 21.68 16.90
N GLU A 157 10.65 23.00 17.12
CA GLU A 157 10.29 23.63 18.40
C GLU A 157 8.81 23.46 18.80
N GLN A 158 7.97 22.98 17.86
CA GLN A 158 6.54 22.72 18.09
C GLN A 158 6.22 21.24 18.36
N PHE A 159 7.23 20.37 18.43
CA PHE A 159 7.10 18.94 18.69
C PHE A 159 7.52 18.56 20.10
#